data_AF-A0A0F7CQQ7-F1
#
_entry.id   AF-A0A0F7CQQ7-F1
#
_cell.length_a   1.000
_cell.length_b   1.000
_cell.length_c   1.000
_cell.angle_alpha   90.00
_cell.angle_beta   90.00
_cell.angle_gamma   90.00
#
_symmetry.space_group_name_H-M   'P 1'
#
loop_
_entity.id
_entity.type
_entity.pdbx_description
1 polymer ?
#
loop_
_entity_poly.entity_id
_entity_poly.type
_entity_poly.pdbx_seq_one_letter_code
_entity_poly.pdbx_strand_id
1 'polypeptide(L)'
;MHELTDAEATTLGTWQVRVSRALHDVTGCVKTYVAQFAEVEGFAHVHFHVMPRMGNLSQELRGPRVFELLRRPAQQRVATDLVDDIARSLHARLTSSSELSE
;
A
#
# COMPACT_ATOMS: atom_id res chain seq x y z
N MET A 1 16.66 -1.64 0.35
CA MET A 1 16.42 -2.84 1.18
C MET A 1 17.70 -3.35 1.82
N HIS A 2 18.73 -3.68 1.05
CA HIS A 2 19.99 -4.22 1.59
C HIS A 2 20.74 -3.23 2.51
N GLU A 3 20.41 -1.94 2.45
CA GLU A 3 20.98 -0.89 3.30
C GLU A 3 20.26 -0.72 4.65
N LEU A 4 19.12 -1.39 4.87
CA LEU A 4 18.41 -1.30 6.14
C LEU A 4 19.20 -2.03 7.23
N THR A 5 19.29 -1.42 8.40
CA THR A 5 19.71 -2.10 9.63
C THR A 5 18.67 -3.15 10.05
N ASP A 6 19.07 -4.11 10.90
CA ASP A 6 18.15 -5.13 11.42
C ASP A 6 16.96 -4.52 12.20
N ALA A 7 17.19 -3.41 12.91
CA ALA A 7 16.14 -2.69 13.62
C ALA A 7 15.15 -2.01 12.67
N GLU A 8 15.64 -1.39 11.60
CA GLU A 8 14.80 -0.81 10.54
C GLU A 8 14.03 -1.90 9.79
N ALA A 9 14.67 -3.03 9.48
CA ALA A 9 14.02 -4.17 8.83
C ALA A 9 12.88 -4.76 9.70
N THR A 10 13.10 -4.89 11.01
CA THR A 10 12.08 -5.34 11.97
C THR A 10 10.89 -4.37 12.02
N THR A 11 11.19 -3.07 12.08
CA THR A 11 10.18 -2.01 12.07
C THR A 11 9.38 -2.02 10.77
N LEU A 12 10.07 -2.13 9.63
CA LEU A 12 9.46 -2.22 8.30
C LEU A 12 8.52 -3.43 8.19
N GLY A 13 8.95 -4.62 8.62
CA GLY A 13 8.12 -5.82 8.59
C GLY A 13 6.83 -5.65 9.40
N THR A 14 6.92 -5.07 10.59
CA THR A 14 5.76 -4.75 11.43
C THR A 14 4.80 -3.79 10.73
N TRP A 15 5.33 -2.71 10.13
CA TRP A 15 4.51 -1.75 9.40
C TRP A 15 3.86 -2.33 8.14
N GLN A 16 4.57 -3.16 7.37
CA GLN A 16 3.99 -3.82 6.19
C GLN A 16 2.76 -4.67 6.56
N VAL A 17 2.83 -5.41 7.69
CA VAL A 17 1.70 -6.20 8.19
C VAL A 17 0.55 -5.30 8.66
N ARG A 18 0.83 -4.25 9.43
CA ARG A 18 -0.19 -3.32 9.94
C ARG A 18 -0.93 -2.60 8.80
N VAL A 19 -0.18 -2.06 7.83
CA VAL A 19 -0.76 -1.39 6.66
C VAL A 19 -1.55 -2.38 5.80
N SER A 20 -1.05 -3.60 5.62
CA SER A 20 -1.78 -4.64 4.88
C SER A 20 -3.15 -4.95 5.50
N ARG A 21 -3.21 -5.12 6.82
CA ARG A 21 -4.47 -5.34 7.56
C ARG A 21 -5.41 -4.13 7.47
N ALA A 22 -4.88 -2.93 7.68
CA ALA A 22 -5.68 -1.71 7.54
C ALA A 22 -6.27 -1.55 6.13
N LEU A 23 -5.49 -1.83 5.08
CA LEU A 23 -5.98 -1.83 3.71
C LEU A 23 -7.06 -2.88 3.49
N HIS A 24 -6.89 -4.09 4.01
CA HIS A 24 -7.92 -5.13 3.95
C HIS A 24 -9.22 -4.66 4.61
N ASP A 25 -9.16 -4.11 5.81
CA ASP A 25 -10.34 -3.67 6.57
C ASP A 25 -11.06 -2.48 5.92
N VAL A 26 -10.31 -1.53 5.34
CA VAL A 26 -10.88 -0.33 4.71
C VAL A 26 -11.45 -0.63 3.33
N THR A 27 -10.82 -1.51 2.55
CA THR A 27 -11.18 -1.73 1.15
C THR A 27 -11.93 -3.04 0.88
N GLY A 28 -11.87 -4.01 1.80
CA GLY A 28 -12.35 -5.37 1.56
C GLY A 28 -11.53 -6.12 0.51
N CYS A 29 -10.29 -5.69 0.23
CA CYS A 29 -9.44 -6.35 -0.77
C CYS A 29 -9.17 -7.81 -0.39
N VAL A 30 -9.01 -8.67 -1.39
CA VAL A 30 -8.80 -10.11 -1.16
C VAL A 30 -7.34 -10.48 -0.92
N LYS A 31 -6.42 -9.53 -1.15
CA LYS A 31 -4.97 -9.68 -0.97
C LYS A 31 -4.31 -8.30 -1.04
N THR A 32 -3.17 -8.12 -0.38
CA THR A 32 -2.29 -6.96 -0.60
C THR A 32 -1.03 -7.36 -1.37
N TYR A 33 -0.58 -6.52 -2.28
CA TYR A 33 0.73 -6.61 -2.91
C TYR A 33 1.73 -5.71 -2.20
N VAL A 34 2.97 -6.17 -2.07
CA VAL A 34 4.11 -5.37 -1.60
C VAL A 34 5.17 -5.39 -2.69
N ALA A 35 5.64 -4.23 -3.12
CA ALA A 35 6.66 -4.11 -4.16
C ALA A 35 7.63 -2.95 -3.88
N GLN A 36 8.91 -3.19 -4.14
CA GLN A 36 9.96 -2.17 -4.22
C GLN A 36 10.70 -2.40 -5.54
N PHE A 37 10.70 -1.38 -6.39
CA PHE A 37 11.53 -1.34 -7.60
C PHE A 37 12.53 -0.18 -7.48
N ALA A 38 12.03 1.04 -7.27
CA ALA A 38 12.83 2.25 -7.05
C ALA A 38 13.86 2.52 -8.18
N GLU A 39 13.49 2.20 -9.44
CA GLU A 39 14.38 2.34 -10.61
C GLU A 39 14.13 3.61 -11.42
N VAL A 40 13.04 4.35 -11.14
CA VAL A 40 12.72 5.59 -11.88
C VAL A 40 13.62 6.72 -11.38
N GLU A 41 14.22 7.45 -12.32
CA GLU A 41 15.04 8.64 -12.04
C GLU A 41 14.30 9.62 -11.12
N GLY A 42 14.96 10.09 -10.07
CA GLY A 42 14.34 10.92 -9.02
C GLY A 42 13.55 10.17 -7.93
N PHE A 43 13.36 8.85 -8.07
CA PHE A 43 12.64 8.00 -7.10
C PHE A 43 13.50 6.82 -6.58
N ALA A 44 14.83 6.94 -6.64
CA ALA A 44 15.75 5.88 -6.23
C ALA A 44 15.81 5.62 -4.70
N HIS A 45 15.15 6.46 -3.89
CA HIS A 45 15.08 6.26 -2.44
C HIS A 45 14.27 5.01 -2.08
N VAL A 46 14.60 4.38 -0.95
CA VAL A 46 13.87 3.22 -0.46
C VAL A 46 12.41 3.59 -0.18
N HIS A 47 11.49 3.02 -0.96
CA HIS A 47 10.04 3.13 -0.75
C HIS A 47 9.35 1.83 -1.19
N PHE A 48 8.21 1.54 -0.59
CA PHE A 48 7.43 0.34 -0.88
C PHE A 48 6.01 0.73 -1.28
N HIS A 49 5.50 0.12 -2.34
CA HIS A 49 4.08 0.16 -2.64
C HIS A 49 3.38 -0.98 -1.90
N VAL A 50 2.41 -0.65 -1.04
CA VAL A 50 1.50 -1.62 -0.44
C VAL A 50 0.11 -1.39 -1.03
N MET A 51 -0.36 -2.31 -1.86
CA MET A 51 -1.51 -2.08 -2.75
C MET A 51 -2.64 -3.07 -2.47
N PRO A 52 -3.89 -2.62 -2.27
CA PRO A 52 -5.04 -3.51 -2.16
C PRO A 52 -5.39 -4.11 -3.52
N ARG A 53 -5.51 -5.44 -3.58
CA ARG A 53 -5.97 -6.17 -4.78
C ARG A 53 -7.42 -6.58 -4.59
N MET A 54 -8.32 -5.90 -5.31
CA MET A 54 -9.74 -6.22 -5.33
C MET A 54 -10.02 -7.56 -6.03
N GLY A 55 -11.07 -8.27 -5.60
CA GLY A 55 -11.44 -9.58 -6.17
C GLY A 55 -11.82 -9.51 -7.66
N ASN A 56 -12.36 -8.37 -8.09
CA ASN A 56 -12.76 -8.08 -9.46
C ASN A 56 -11.63 -7.51 -10.34
N LEU A 57 -10.38 -7.39 -9.83
CA LEU A 57 -9.27 -6.94 -10.65
C LEU A 57 -9.00 -7.95 -11.77
N SER A 58 -9.01 -7.46 -13.02
CA SER A 58 -8.72 -8.23 -14.23
C SER A 58 -7.44 -9.05 -14.04
N GLN A 59 -7.45 -10.30 -14.52
CA GLN A 59 -6.29 -11.18 -14.40
C GLN A 59 -5.05 -10.62 -15.11
N GLU A 60 -5.27 -9.89 -16.20
CA GLU A 60 -4.20 -9.23 -16.95
C GLU A 60 -3.51 -8.15 -16.12
N LEU A 61 -4.19 -7.51 -15.16
CA LEU A 61 -3.60 -6.46 -14.33
C LEU A 61 -3.02 -6.99 -13.00
N ARG A 62 -2.98 -8.30 -12.79
CA ARG A 62 -2.45 -8.89 -11.54
C ARG A 62 -0.92 -8.90 -11.54
N GLY A 63 -0.34 -8.88 -10.34
CA GLY A 63 1.10 -8.85 -10.15
C GLY A 63 1.71 -7.51 -10.58
N PRO A 64 2.93 -7.49 -11.15
CA PRO A 64 3.61 -6.25 -11.53
C PRO A 64 2.83 -5.39 -12.54
N ARG A 65 1.93 -5.98 -13.34
CA ARG A 65 1.10 -5.23 -14.30
C ARG A 65 0.06 -4.33 -13.63
N VAL A 66 -0.15 -4.43 -12.33
CA VAL A 66 -1.02 -3.49 -11.58
C VAL A 66 -0.55 -2.04 -11.72
N PHE A 67 0.76 -1.82 -11.91
CA PHE A 67 1.34 -0.50 -12.11
C PHE A 67 0.91 0.16 -13.45
N GLU A 68 0.36 -0.59 -14.40
CA GLU A 68 -0.24 -0.02 -15.62
C GLU A 68 -1.43 0.88 -15.31
N LEU A 69 -2.09 0.69 -14.16
CA LEU A 69 -3.18 1.57 -13.70
C LEU A 69 -2.71 3.01 -13.46
N LEU A 70 -1.44 3.23 -13.12
CA LEU A 70 -0.88 4.58 -12.94
C LEU A 70 -0.81 5.39 -14.24
N ARG A 71 -0.79 4.69 -15.39
CA ARG A 71 -0.73 5.31 -16.73
C ARG A 71 -2.10 5.66 -17.30
N ARG A 72 -3.18 5.36 -16.58
CA ARG A 72 -4.55 5.64 -17.04
C ARG A 72 -4.85 7.16 -17.00
N PRO A 73 -5.78 7.63 -17.84
CA PRO A 73 -6.20 9.03 -17.83
C PRO A 73 -6.69 9.49 -16.47
N ALA A 74 -6.56 10.79 -16.18
CA ALA A 74 -6.92 11.38 -14.89
C ALA A 74 -8.37 11.09 -14.48
N GLN A 75 -9.28 10.98 -15.45
CA GLN A 75 -10.70 10.67 -15.24
C GLN A 75 -10.96 9.26 -14.69
N GLN A 76 -9.98 8.36 -14.79
CA GLN A 76 -10.04 7.00 -14.25
C GLN A 76 -9.31 6.87 -12.90
N ARG A 77 -8.70 7.96 -12.41
CA ARG A 77 -8.10 7.98 -11.07
C ARG A 77 -9.21 8.05 -10.03
N VAL A 78 -8.88 7.58 -8.83
CA VAL A 78 -9.74 7.76 -7.65
C VAL A 78 -9.95 9.26 -7.44
N ALA A 79 -11.20 9.67 -7.22
CA ALA A 79 -11.54 11.07 -6.95
C ALA A 79 -10.84 11.56 -5.66
N THR A 80 -10.43 12.82 -5.64
CA THR A 80 -9.60 13.38 -4.55
C THR A 80 -10.26 13.27 -3.17
N ASP A 81 -11.56 13.56 -3.10
CA ASP A 81 -12.37 13.41 -1.89
C ASP A 81 -12.37 11.97 -1.36
N LEU A 82 -12.49 11.00 -2.27
CA LEU A 82 -12.41 9.58 -1.93
C LEU A 82 -11.00 9.17 -1.50
N VAL A 83 -9.94 9.74 -2.09
CA VAL A 83 -8.57 9.52 -1.63
C VAL A 83 -8.41 10.00 -0.18
N ASP A 84 -8.95 11.18 0.14
CA ASP A 84 -8.91 11.74 1.50
C ASP A 84 -9.69 10.88 2.50
N ASP A 85 -10.86 10.36 2.12
CA ASP A 85 -11.65 9.44 2.95
C ASP A 85 -10.90 8.13 3.22
N ILE A 86 -10.26 7.57 2.20
CA ILE A 86 -9.42 6.37 2.35
C ILE A 86 -8.25 6.67 3.29
N ALA A 87 -7.57 7.80 3.11
CA ALA A 87 -6.44 8.19 3.95
C ALA A 87 -6.84 8.34 5.43
N ARG A 88 -7.96 9.02 5.72
CA ARG A 88 -8.50 9.14 7.08
C ARG A 88 -8.86 7.78 7.68
N SER A 89 -9.50 6.92 6.89
CA SER A 89 -9.91 5.58 7.35
C SER A 89 -8.70 4.70 7.68
N LEU A 90 -7.66 4.73 6.83
CA LEU A 90 -6.41 4.02 7.09
C LEU A 90 -5.71 4.55 8.34
N HIS A 91 -5.65 5.88 8.49
CA HIS A 91 -5.06 6.51 9.67
C HIS A 91 -5.75 6.03 10.96
N ALA A 92 -7.08 6.08 11.02
CA ALA A 92 -7.84 5.62 12.18
C ALA A 92 -7.57 4.15 12.53
N ARG A 93 -7.44 3.26 11.53
CA ARG A 93 -7.11 1.83 11.76
C ARG A 93 -5.70 1.62 12.27
N LEU A 94 -4.75 2.42 11.78
CA LEU A 94 -3.35 2.32 12.17
C LEU A 94 -3.11 2.84 13.59
N THR A 95 -3.86 3.85 14.04
CA THR A 95 -3.75 4.42 15.38
C THR A 95 -4.62 3.71 16.42
N SER A 96 -5.78 3.16 16.06
CA SER A 96 -6.61 2.38 17.01
C SER A 96 -5.94 1.07 17.46
N SER A 97 -5.07 0.50 16.62
CA SER A 97 -4.37 -0.75 16.92
C SER A 97 -3.18 -0.56 17.87
N SER A 98 -2.73 0.67 18.14
CA SER A 98 -1.64 0.93 19.10
C SER A 98 -2.12 0.98 20.56
N GLU A 99 -3.42 1.18 20.81
CA GLU A 99 -3.96 1.29 22.18
C GLU A 99 -4.23 -0.06 22.87
N LEU A 100 -4.03 -1.19 22.17
CA LEU A 100 -4.29 -2.54 22.68
C LEU A 100 -3.00 -3.35 22.96
N SER A 101 -1.82 -2.71 22.96
CA SER A 101 -0.52 -3.38 23.19
C SER A 101 0.27 -2.84 24.39
N GLU A 102 -0.38 -2.24 25.38
CA GLU A 102 0.21 -1.98 26.72
C GLU A 102 -0.35 -2.95 27.77
#